data_AF-A0A3R8T7X7-F1
#
_entry.id   AF-A0A3R8T7X7-F1
#
_cell.length_a   1.000
_cell.length_b   1.000
_cell.length_c   1.000
_cell.angle_alpha   90.00
_cell.angle_beta   90.00
_cell.angle_gamma   90.00
#
_symmetry.space_group_name_H-M   'P 1'
#
loop_
_entity.id
_entity.type
_entity.pdbx_description
1 polymer ?
#
loop_
_entity_poly.entity_id
_entity_poly.type
_entity_poly.pdbx_seq_one_letter_code
_entity_poly.pdbx_strand_id
1 'polypeptide(L)'
;NLTDNDSAKMATDKGVIQGYTGVAAVDAKHQVIIDAQAFGTGSEQALLAPVVDATEPYRDASTVITADAGYHSKAGLEHLDQAGVPAFIADNGYRQRDPRYAGQEHHRAKDDPLYDKSAKPTNTNKVTLFDQDDFHWDRDNGTCTCPAGKRLYGNGSNCVINGLMAIKFRGTVRDCQACGLRDQCLRKPDQTKVRQVAFFSGKAPTDKPDLITRMKQRIDSALGKLMIA
;
A
#
# COMPACT_ATOMS: atom_id res chain seq x y z
N ASN A 1 26.98 -8.47 12.29
CA ASN A 1 26.11 -8.35 11.09
C ASN A 1 26.78 -7.61 9.93
N LEU A 2 27.70 -6.65 10.11
CA LEU A 2 28.26 -5.88 8.97
C LEU A 2 28.91 -6.73 7.85
N THR A 3 29.55 -7.84 8.21
CA THR A 3 30.24 -8.75 7.28
C THR A 3 29.41 -9.98 6.92
N ASP A 4 28.15 -10.04 7.39
CA ASP A 4 27.27 -11.17 7.20
C ASP A 4 26.38 -10.93 5.97
N ASN A 5 26.54 -11.77 4.96
CA ASN A 5 25.84 -11.64 3.68
C ASN A 5 24.33 -11.85 3.79
N ASP A 6 23.88 -12.54 4.83
CA ASP A 6 22.45 -12.83 5.05
C ASP A 6 21.76 -11.69 5.82
N SER A 7 22.50 -10.67 6.27
CA SER A 7 21.94 -9.52 6.97
C SER A 7 21.44 -8.44 6.01
N ALA A 8 20.50 -7.60 6.47
CA ALA A 8 19.91 -6.53 5.67
C ALA A 8 20.17 -5.12 6.23
N LYS A 9 20.11 -4.14 5.33
CA LYS A 9 20.02 -2.71 5.69
C LYS A 9 18.59 -2.39 6.11
N MET A 10 18.43 -1.93 7.34
CA MET A 10 17.14 -1.63 7.96
C MET A 10 17.06 -0.13 8.24
N ALA A 11 16.02 0.50 7.70
CA ALA A 11 15.75 1.91 7.97
C ALA A 11 15.13 2.07 9.36
N THR A 12 15.70 2.94 10.17
CA THR A 12 15.21 3.30 11.50
C THR A 12 14.92 4.79 11.58
N ASP A 13 14.38 5.22 12.71
CA ASP A 13 14.22 6.64 13.01
C ASP A 13 15.54 7.42 13.12
N LYS A 14 16.64 6.72 13.42
CA LYS A 14 17.96 7.30 13.65
C LYS A 14 18.96 7.07 12.52
N GLY A 15 18.53 6.50 11.38
CA GLY A 15 19.39 6.19 10.24
C GLY A 15 19.23 4.75 9.77
N VAL A 16 20.20 4.25 9.01
CA VAL A 16 20.20 2.88 8.49
C VAL A 16 21.16 2.02 9.29
N ILE A 17 20.71 0.86 9.76
CA ILE A 17 21.53 -0.12 10.49
C ILE A 17 21.63 -1.43 9.69
N GLN A 18 22.66 -2.24 9.94
CA GLN A 18 22.78 -3.59 9.38
C GLN A 18 22.29 -4.61 10.41
N GLY A 19 21.28 -5.42 10.08
CA GLY A 19 20.61 -6.28 11.04
C GLY A 19 19.75 -7.39 10.43
N TYR A 20 19.01 -8.04 11.32
CA TYR A 20 18.00 -9.05 11.02
C TYR A 20 16.67 -8.60 11.60
N THR A 21 15.58 -8.89 10.90
CA THR A 21 14.24 -8.83 11.47
C THR A 21 13.98 -10.13 12.21
N GLY A 22 13.95 -10.06 13.55
CA GLY A 22 13.56 -11.19 14.38
C GLY A 22 12.04 -11.28 14.46
N VAL A 23 11.50 -12.48 14.26
CA VAL A 23 10.07 -12.75 14.41
C VAL A 23 9.89 -13.91 15.37
N ALA A 24 8.96 -13.78 16.31
CA ALA A 24 8.60 -14.84 17.24
C ALA A 24 7.10 -15.12 17.16
N ALA A 25 6.73 -16.40 17.14
CA ALA A 25 5.37 -16.85 17.36
C ALA A 25 5.23 -17.36 18.79
N VAL A 26 4.16 -16.95 19.46
CA VAL A 26 3.91 -17.25 20.87
C VAL A 26 2.56 -17.93 21.05
N ASP A 27 2.51 -18.90 21.96
CA ASP A 27 1.25 -19.40 22.48
C ASP A 27 0.71 -18.39 23.50
N ALA A 28 -0.40 -17.72 23.16
CA ALA A 28 -1.01 -16.70 24.01
C ALA A 28 -1.56 -17.25 25.33
N LYS A 29 -1.97 -18.53 25.39
CA LYS A 29 -2.52 -19.13 26.62
C LYS A 29 -1.40 -19.50 27.59
N HIS A 30 -0.33 -20.09 27.09
CA HIS A 30 0.77 -20.61 27.91
C HIS A 30 1.94 -19.64 28.04
N GLN A 31 1.94 -18.54 27.28
CA GLN A 31 2.98 -17.50 27.30
C GLN A 31 4.38 -18.06 26.97
N VAL A 32 4.44 -19.01 26.03
CA VAL A 32 5.69 -19.63 25.56
C VAL A 32 5.94 -19.31 24.10
N ILE A 33 7.22 -19.15 23.74
CA ILE A 33 7.65 -19.02 22.35
C ILE A 33 7.61 -20.41 21.72
N ILE A 34 6.86 -20.57 20.64
CA ILE A 34 6.73 -21.83 19.89
C ILE A 34 7.57 -21.84 18.62
N ASP A 35 7.92 -20.66 18.10
CA ASP A 35 8.82 -20.49 16.96
C ASP A 35 9.54 -19.14 17.06
N ALA A 36 10.80 -19.09 16.63
CA ALA A 36 11.59 -17.86 16.58
C ALA A 36 12.57 -17.92 15.40
N GLN A 37 12.46 -16.93 14.51
CA GLN A 37 13.20 -16.87 13.25
C GLN A 37 13.88 -15.50 13.09
N ALA A 38 14.99 -15.47 12.35
CA ALA A 38 15.69 -14.25 12.01
C ALA A 38 15.78 -14.13 10.48
N PHE A 39 15.36 -12.98 9.95
CA PHE A 39 15.28 -12.77 8.51
C PHE A 39 16.14 -11.59 8.06
N GLY A 40 16.89 -11.82 6.97
CA GLY A 40 17.70 -10.83 6.26
C GLY A 40 16.89 -9.83 5.45
N THR A 41 15.85 -9.23 6.03
CA THR A 41 15.01 -8.23 5.38
C THR A 41 14.66 -7.11 6.35
N GLY A 42 14.46 -5.89 5.83
CA GLY A 42 13.97 -4.76 6.62
C GLY A 42 12.45 -4.61 6.64
N SER A 43 11.72 -5.51 5.97
CA SER A 43 10.25 -5.46 5.88
C SER A 43 9.63 -6.75 6.39
N GLU A 44 8.70 -6.63 7.34
CA GLU A 44 7.96 -7.75 7.96
C GLU A 44 6.84 -8.29 7.09
N GLN A 45 6.41 -7.55 6.06
CA GLN A 45 5.24 -7.89 5.24
C GLN A 45 5.35 -9.26 4.54
N ALA A 46 6.58 -9.70 4.26
CA ALA A 46 6.86 -10.99 3.61
C ALA A 46 7.05 -12.14 4.62
N LEU A 47 7.08 -11.85 5.93
CA LEU A 47 7.49 -12.80 6.95
C LEU A 47 6.32 -13.54 7.61
N LEU A 48 5.07 -13.17 7.30
CA LEU A 48 3.89 -13.83 7.87
C LEU A 48 3.80 -15.31 7.46
N ALA A 49 3.91 -15.60 6.16
CA ALA A 49 3.79 -16.96 5.63
C ALA A 49 4.79 -17.95 6.25
N PRO A 50 6.13 -17.70 6.24
CA PRO A 50 7.09 -18.65 6.79
C PRO A 50 6.89 -18.92 8.29
N VAL A 51 6.44 -17.91 9.05
CA VAL A 51 6.17 -18.08 10.49
C VAL A 51 4.88 -18.87 10.72
N VAL A 52 3.82 -18.60 9.94
CA VAL A 52 2.57 -19.38 9.99
C VAL A 52 2.82 -20.85 9.66
N ASP A 53 3.67 -21.12 8.68
CA ASP A 53 4.04 -22.50 8.29
C ASP A 53 4.82 -23.19 9.41
N ALA A 54 5.81 -22.51 9.99
CA ALA A 54 6.60 -23.06 11.11
C ALA A 54 5.76 -23.43 12.33
N THR A 55 4.63 -22.74 12.55
CA THR A 55 3.72 -23.05 13.67
C THR A 55 2.81 -24.25 13.44
N GLU A 56 2.72 -24.81 12.22
CA GLU A 56 1.80 -25.93 11.88
C GLU A 56 1.79 -27.08 12.91
N PRO A 57 2.93 -27.60 13.41
CA PRO A 57 2.94 -28.71 14.36
C PRO A 57 2.27 -28.41 15.71
N TYR A 58 2.06 -27.13 16.03
CA TYR A 58 1.49 -26.66 17.30
C TYR A 58 0.04 -26.17 17.16
N ARG A 59 -0.51 -26.20 15.95
CA ARG A 59 -1.86 -25.70 15.66
C ARG A 59 -2.87 -26.85 15.58
N ASP A 60 -4.07 -26.55 16.04
CA ASP A 60 -5.27 -27.35 15.78
C ASP A 60 -6.33 -26.51 15.05
N ALA A 61 -7.48 -27.12 14.73
CA ALA A 61 -8.57 -26.46 14.02
C ALA A 61 -9.19 -25.26 14.77
N SER A 62 -8.95 -25.14 16.07
CA SER A 62 -9.41 -24.02 16.91
C SER A 62 -8.37 -22.90 17.03
N THR A 63 -7.14 -23.14 16.57
CA THR A 63 -6.05 -22.18 16.72
C THR A 63 -6.25 -20.98 15.78
N VAL A 64 -6.10 -19.79 16.35
CA VAL A 64 -6.24 -18.51 15.64
C VAL A 64 -4.91 -17.78 15.64
N ILE A 65 -4.47 -17.33 14.47
CA ILE A 65 -3.27 -16.51 14.34
C ILE A 65 -3.62 -15.03 14.42
N THR A 66 -2.90 -14.29 15.26
CA THR A 66 -2.99 -12.84 15.33
C THR A 66 -1.63 -12.24 15.01
N ALA A 67 -1.62 -11.10 14.34
CA ALA A 67 -0.39 -10.36 14.07
C ALA A 67 -0.69 -8.86 13.92
N ASP A 68 0.32 -8.04 14.19
CA ASP A 68 0.22 -6.60 14.02
C ASP A 68 0.23 -6.16 12.54
N ALA A 69 0.16 -4.85 12.32
CA ALA A 69 0.07 -4.25 11.00
C ALA A 69 1.35 -4.40 10.15
N GLY A 70 2.50 -4.71 10.74
CA GLY A 70 3.75 -4.99 10.03
C GLY A 70 3.65 -6.23 9.13
N TYR A 71 2.83 -7.20 9.54
CA TYR A 71 2.61 -8.45 8.82
C TYR A 71 1.46 -8.41 7.81
N HIS A 72 0.77 -7.27 7.68
CA HIS A 72 -0.38 -7.15 6.78
C HIS A 72 0.04 -7.00 5.32
N SER A 73 -0.06 -8.08 4.56
CA SER A 73 0.20 -8.09 3.12
C SER A 73 -0.83 -8.94 2.36
N LYS A 74 -1.11 -8.57 1.10
CA LYS A 74 -2.01 -9.36 0.25
C LYS A 74 -1.53 -10.81 0.12
N ALA A 75 -0.24 -11.01 -0.10
CA ALA A 75 0.35 -12.34 -0.21
C ALA A 75 0.19 -13.15 1.10
N GLY A 76 0.40 -12.53 2.26
CA GLY A 76 0.19 -13.18 3.55
C GLY A 76 -1.27 -13.57 3.79
N LEU A 77 -2.24 -12.73 3.41
CA LEU A 77 -3.66 -13.06 3.51
C LEU A 77 -4.08 -14.17 2.53
N GLU A 78 -3.55 -14.16 1.30
CA GLU A 78 -3.76 -15.24 0.32
C GLU A 78 -3.21 -16.58 0.85
N HIS A 79 -2.04 -16.55 1.49
CA HIS A 79 -1.44 -17.73 2.12
C HIS A 79 -2.32 -18.30 3.24
N LEU A 80 -2.81 -17.44 4.14
CA LEU A 80 -3.71 -17.84 5.23
C LEU A 80 -5.02 -18.46 4.72
N ASP A 81 -5.62 -17.85 3.68
CA ASP A 81 -6.87 -18.35 3.09
C ASP A 81 -6.66 -19.71 2.39
N GLN A 82 -5.55 -19.89 1.68
CA GLN A 82 -5.19 -21.16 1.02
C GLN A 82 -4.89 -22.27 2.03
N ALA A 83 -4.19 -21.95 3.12
CA ALA A 83 -3.87 -22.90 4.18
C ALA A 83 -5.06 -23.14 5.15
N GLY A 84 -6.18 -22.44 4.96
CA GLY A 84 -7.36 -22.57 5.83
C GLY A 84 -7.11 -22.13 7.28
N VAL A 85 -6.14 -21.24 7.52
CA VAL A 85 -5.72 -20.83 8.86
C VAL A 85 -6.58 -19.67 9.36
N PRO A 86 -7.37 -19.83 10.44
CA PRO A 86 -8.13 -18.73 11.02
C PRO A 86 -7.19 -17.63 11.53
N ALA A 87 -7.40 -16.39 11.09
CA ALA A 87 -6.51 -15.30 11.49
C ALA A 87 -7.22 -13.95 11.69
N PHE A 88 -6.54 -13.07 12.43
CA PHE A 88 -6.85 -11.64 12.61
C PHE A 88 -5.55 -10.85 12.47
N ILE A 89 -5.29 -10.33 11.28
CA ILE A 89 -4.08 -9.56 10.96
C ILE A 89 -4.48 -8.09 10.88
N ALA A 90 -3.97 -7.26 11.80
CA ALA A 90 -4.30 -5.84 11.85
C ALA A 90 -3.81 -5.13 10.57
N ASP A 91 -4.48 -4.08 10.12
CA ASP A 91 -3.96 -3.22 9.04
C ASP A 91 -3.43 -1.89 9.58
N ASN A 92 -2.63 -1.17 8.78
CA ASN A 92 -2.01 0.11 9.18
C ASN A 92 -3.03 1.18 9.61
N GLY A 93 -4.26 1.11 9.12
CA GLY A 93 -5.34 2.02 9.50
C GLY A 93 -6.18 1.54 10.67
N TYR A 94 -5.93 0.35 11.24
CA TYR A 94 -6.77 -0.25 12.28
C TYR A 94 -6.92 0.68 13.50
N ARG A 95 -5.80 1.19 14.01
CA ARG A 95 -5.80 2.12 15.16
C ARG A 95 -6.56 3.42 14.90
N GLN A 96 -6.72 3.86 13.65
CA GLN A 96 -7.49 5.06 13.33
C GLN A 96 -9.00 4.82 13.36
N ARG A 97 -9.43 3.55 13.27
CA ARG A 97 -10.84 3.15 13.21
C ARG A 97 -11.37 2.65 14.55
N ASP A 98 -10.48 2.27 15.46
CA ASP A 98 -10.86 1.75 16.77
C ASP A 98 -10.86 2.87 17.83
N PRO A 99 -12.02 3.14 18.48
CA PRO A 99 -12.15 4.20 19.49
C PRO A 99 -11.17 4.11 20.66
N ARG A 100 -10.64 2.91 20.98
CA ARG A 100 -9.66 2.71 22.07
C ARG A 100 -8.36 3.48 21.86
N TYR A 101 -8.02 3.81 20.61
CA TYR A 101 -6.80 4.54 20.26
C TYR A 101 -7.05 6.03 19.99
N ALA A 102 -8.27 6.54 20.22
CA ALA A 102 -8.56 7.97 20.11
C ALA A 102 -7.62 8.78 21.02
N GLY A 103 -6.97 9.82 20.47
CA GLY A 103 -6.06 10.69 21.23
C GLY A 103 -4.59 10.24 21.28
N GLN A 104 -4.20 9.11 20.66
CA GLN A 104 -2.78 8.69 20.61
C GLN A 104 -1.88 9.54 19.69
N GLU A 105 -2.40 10.61 19.08
CA GLU A 105 -1.62 11.52 18.22
C GLU A 105 -0.48 12.23 18.98
N HIS A 106 -0.58 12.33 20.31
CA HIS A 106 0.43 12.96 21.15
C HIS A 106 1.82 12.28 21.12
N HIS A 107 1.92 11.01 20.73
CA HIS A 107 3.20 10.29 20.63
C HIS A 107 4.01 10.61 19.37
N ARG A 108 3.51 11.50 18.49
CA ARG A 108 4.23 11.92 17.27
C ARG A 108 5.18 13.10 17.50
N ALA A 109 5.12 13.77 18.65
CA ALA A 109 6.13 14.75 19.03
C ALA A 109 7.43 14.00 19.35
N LYS A 110 8.37 14.01 18.40
CA LYS A 110 9.70 13.42 18.59
C LYS A 110 10.65 14.52 19.01
N ASP A 111 11.25 14.38 20.18
CA ASP A 111 12.42 15.16 20.56
C ASP A 111 13.60 14.75 19.67
N ASP A 112 14.23 15.77 19.08
CA ASP A 112 15.55 15.78 18.43
C ASP A 112 15.91 14.55 17.56
N PRO A 113 15.37 14.45 16.33
CA PRO A 113 15.76 13.39 15.41
C PRO A 113 17.23 13.53 14.99
N LEU A 114 18.01 12.44 15.06
CA LEU A 114 19.43 12.36 14.64
C LEU A 114 19.68 12.82 13.18
N TYR A 115 18.63 12.85 12.39
CA TYR A 115 18.60 13.35 11.03
C TYR A 115 17.24 14.02 10.79
N ASP A 116 17.23 15.25 10.29
CA ASP A 116 16.02 15.98 9.98
C ASP A 116 15.26 15.31 8.82
N LYS A 117 14.22 14.54 9.17
CA LYS A 117 13.25 13.94 8.24
C LYS A 117 12.07 14.88 7.95
N SER A 118 12.08 16.12 8.44
CA SER A 118 11.07 17.10 8.05
C SER A 118 11.04 17.16 6.53
N ALA A 119 9.83 17.27 5.98
CA ALA A 119 9.69 17.52 4.57
C ALA A 119 10.45 18.81 4.29
N LYS A 120 11.56 18.74 3.54
CA LYS A 120 12.27 19.95 3.08
C LYS A 120 11.21 20.90 2.54
N PRO A 121 11.25 22.20 2.91
CA PRO A 121 10.20 23.15 2.56
C PRO A 121 9.86 22.96 1.09
N THR A 122 8.62 22.52 0.85
CA THR A 122 8.10 22.30 -0.48
C THR A 122 8.33 23.59 -1.25
N ASN A 123 9.24 23.53 -2.22
CA ASN A 123 9.59 24.65 -3.08
C ASN A 123 8.30 25.37 -3.49
N THR A 124 8.10 26.60 -2.99
CA THR A 124 6.88 27.41 -3.18
C THR A 124 6.64 27.78 -4.65
N ASN A 125 7.60 27.48 -5.53
CA ASN A 125 7.52 27.61 -6.98
C ASN A 125 7.17 26.31 -7.73
N LYS A 126 6.65 25.28 -7.05
CA LYS A 126 6.26 24.04 -7.74
C LYS A 126 4.99 24.30 -8.54
N VAL A 127 5.14 24.52 -9.85
CA VAL A 127 4.03 24.55 -10.82
C VAL A 127 3.13 23.36 -10.55
N THR A 128 1.88 23.63 -10.16
CA THR A 128 0.87 22.58 -9.97
C THR A 128 0.55 22.03 -11.34
N LEU A 129 0.99 20.80 -11.60
CA LEU A 129 0.66 20.12 -12.85
C LEU A 129 -0.83 19.80 -12.86
N PHE A 130 -1.46 19.88 -14.02
CA PHE A 130 -2.83 19.39 -14.19
C PHE A 130 -2.90 17.91 -13.81
N ASP A 131 -3.95 17.55 -13.07
CA ASP A 131 -4.24 16.18 -12.65
C ASP A 131 -5.29 15.53 -13.56
N GLN A 132 -6.11 14.60 -13.04
CA GLN A 132 -7.16 13.94 -13.80
C GLN A 132 -8.45 14.77 -13.82
N ASP A 133 -8.73 15.53 -12.76
CA ASP A 133 -9.97 16.27 -12.56
C ASP A 133 -10.04 17.52 -13.45
N ASP A 134 -8.88 18.02 -13.87
CA ASP A 134 -8.75 19.07 -14.88
C ASP A 134 -9.18 18.63 -16.30
N PHE A 135 -9.40 17.32 -16.52
CA PHE A 135 -9.78 16.78 -17.82
C PHE A 135 -11.26 16.39 -17.83
N HIS A 136 -12.01 16.91 -18.80
CA HIS A 136 -13.42 16.62 -18.90
C HIS A 136 -13.66 15.38 -19.76
N TRP A 137 -14.11 14.28 -19.15
CA TRP A 137 -14.52 13.08 -19.86
C TRP A 137 -16.04 13.06 -20.07
N ASP A 138 -16.44 13.21 -21.33
CA ASP A 138 -17.79 12.95 -21.80
C ASP A 138 -17.96 11.44 -22.03
N ARG A 139 -18.71 10.81 -21.13
CA ARG A 139 -18.94 9.36 -21.11
C ARG A 139 -19.84 8.90 -22.26
N ASP A 140 -20.82 9.71 -22.64
CA ASP A 140 -21.83 9.35 -23.64
C ASP A 140 -21.22 9.34 -25.03
N ASN A 141 -20.38 10.33 -25.34
CA ASN A 141 -19.69 10.42 -26.63
C ASN A 141 -18.32 9.72 -26.63
N GLY A 142 -17.90 9.17 -25.48
CA GLY A 142 -16.62 8.48 -25.32
C GLY A 142 -15.41 9.37 -25.59
N THR A 143 -15.50 10.67 -25.30
CA THR A 143 -14.44 11.64 -25.64
C THR A 143 -13.99 12.45 -24.45
N CYS A 144 -12.72 12.88 -24.46
CA CYS A 144 -12.13 13.63 -23.38
C CYS A 144 -11.57 14.96 -23.89
N THR A 145 -11.76 16.04 -23.15
CA THR A 145 -11.26 17.37 -23.46
C THR A 145 -10.26 17.79 -22.40
N CYS A 146 -9.09 18.28 -22.81
CA CYS A 146 -8.05 18.76 -21.90
C CYS A 146 -8.26 20.22 -21.48
N PRO A 147 -7.51 20.73 -20.48
CA PRO A 147 -7.57 22.14 -20.04
C PRO A 147 -7.34 23.18 -21.14
N ALA A 148 -6.61 22.81 -22.21
CA ALA A 148 -6.39 23.67 -23.37
C ALA A 148 -7.54 23.65 -24.40
N GLY A 149 -8.68 22.99 -24.08
CA GLY A 149 -9.83 22.84 -24.97
C GLY A 149 -9.62 21.87 -26.14
N LYS A 150 -8.54 21.07 -26.13
CA LYS A 150 -8.25 20.11 -27.20
C LYS A 150 -8.84 18.74 -26.88
N ARG A 151 -9.39 18.09 -27.92
CA ARG A 151 -9.93 16.73 -27.82
C ARG A 151 -8.80 15.70 -27.73
N LEU A 152 -8.93 14.78 -26.80
CA LEU A 152 -8.08 13.61 -26.67
C LEU A 152 -8.80 12.37 -27.23
N TYR A 153 -8.00 11.45 -27.78
CA TYR A 153 -8.51 10.23 -28.39
C TYR A 153 -8.41 9.07 -27.41
N GLY A 154 -9.47 8.27 -27.32
CA GLY A 154 -9.46 7.03 -26.55
C GLY A 154 -8.42 6.07 -27.14
N ASN A 155 -7.55 5.51 -26.30
CA ASN A 155 -6.56 4.50 -26.69
C ASN A 155 -6.65 3.30 -25.74
N GLY A 156 -7.80 2.62 -25.83
CA GLY A 156 -8.17 1.47 -25.01
C GLY A 156 -9.40 1.75 -24.15
N SER A 157 -10.53 1.17 -24.54
CA SER A 157 -11.69 0.94 -23.67
C SER A 157 -11.47 -0.36 -22.90
N ASN A 158 -11.82 -0.40 -21.61
CA ASN A 158 -11.66 -1.57 -20.71
C ASN A 158 -10.21 -2.00 -20.43
N CYS A 159 -9.29 -1.06 -20.22
CA CYS A 159 -7.97 -1.43 -19.73
C CYS A 159 -8.01 -1.68 -18.22
N VAL A 160 -7.20 -2.62 -17.73
CA VAL A 160 -7.00 -2.85 -16.30
C VAL A 160 -5.63 -2.32 -15.92
N ILE A 161 -5.58 -1.37 -14.99
CA ILE A 161 -4.35 -0.77 -14.47
C ILE A 161 -4.35 -0.98 -12.95
N ASN A 162 -3.35 -1.71 -12.44
CA ASN A 162 -3.24 -2.05 -11.01
C ASN A 162 -4.53 -2.69 -10.44
N GLY A 163 -5.21 -3.52 -11.23
CA GLY A 163 -6.47 -4.17 -10.83
C GLY A 163 -7.71 -3.27 -10.87
N LEU A 164 -7.58 -2.02 -11.32
CA LEU A 164 -8.70 -1.10 -11.52
C LEU A 164 -9.05 -1.03 -13.01
N MET A 165 -10.34 -1.04 -13.32
CA MET A 165 -10.83 -0.71 -14.66
C MET A 165 -10.56 0.76 -14.93
N ALA A 166 -10.01 1.02 -16.12
CA ALA A 166 -9.71 2.34 -16.58
C ALA A 166 -10.06 2.50 -18.06
N ILE A 167 -10.26 3.75 -18.47
CA ILE A 167 -10.24 4.19 -19.85
C ILE A 167 -9.09 5.18 -20.03
N LYS A 168 -8.34 5.05 -21.12
CA LYS A 168 -7.17 5.89 -21.39
C LYS A 168 -7.46 6.82 -22.56
N PHE A 169 -7.10 8.09 -22.38
CA PHE A 169 -7.12 9.11 -23.42
C PHE A 169 -5.72 9.64 -23.68
N ARG A 170 -5.44 9.97 -24.94
CA ARG A 170 -4.14 10.47 -25.39
C ARG A 170 -4.30 11.69 -26.30
N GLY A 171 -3.46 12.69 -26.08
CA GLY A 171 -3.36 13.85 -26.96
C GLY A 171 -2.58 13.56 -28.23
N THR A 172 -2.61 14.48 -29.19
CA THR A 172 -1.83 14.37 -30.43
C THR A 172 -0.52 15.12 -30.31
N VAL A 173 0.48 14.70 -31.10
CA VAL A 173 1.77 15.44 -31.16
C VAL A 173 1.53 16.86 -31.67
N ARG A 174 0.65 17.03 -32.67
CA ARG A 174 0.30 18.31 -33.26
C ARG A 174 -0.24 19.29 -32.21
N ASP A 175 -1.17 18.85 -31.38
CA ASP A 175 -1.80 19.72 -30.37
C ASP A 175 -0.91 19.91 -29.15
N CYS A 176 -0.21 18.87 -28.68
CA CYS A 176 0.56 18.94 -27.44
C CYS A 176 1.92 19.65 -27.59
N GLN A 177 2.58 19.58 -28.75
CA GLN A 177 3.90 20.18 -28.94
C GLN A 177 3.84 21.72 -28.95
N ALA A 178 2.83 22.29 -29.61
CA ALA A 178 2.64 23.73 -29.72
C ALA A 178 1.74 24.33 -28.60
N CYS A 179 1.36 23.54 -27.61
CA CYS A 179 0.43 23.98 -26.56
C CYS A 179 1.11 24.94 -25.57
N GLY A 180 0.55 26.13 -25.36
CA GLY A 180 1.06 27.09 -24.36
C GLY A 180 0.94 26.61 -22.91
N LEU A 181 0.13 25.59 -22.64
CA LEU A 181 -0.02 24.99 -21.30
C LEU A 181 0.86 23.75 -21.08
N ARG A 182 1.86 23.51 -21.95
CA ARG A 182 2.66 22.29 -21.95
C ARG A 182 3.42 22.05 -20.64
N ASP A 183 4.00 23.10 -20.05
CA ASP A 183 4.76 23.01 -18.80
C ASP A 183 3.89 22.77 -17.56
N GLN A 184 2.61 23.15 -17.63
CA GLN A 184 1.61 22.83 -16.60
C GLN A 184 0.97 21.45 -16.85
N CYS A 185 1.09 20.91 -18.06
CA CYS A 185 0.45 19.65 -18.45
C CYS A 185 1.38 18.44 -18.34
N LEU A 186 2.68 18.59 -18.58
CA LEU A 186 3.63 17.47 -18.63
C LEU A 186 4.70 17.59 -17.55
N ARG A 187 4.94 16.49 -16.83
CA ARG A 187 6.00 16.44 -15.82
C ARG A 187 7.41 16.60 -16.40
N LYS A 188 7.60 16.18 -17.65
CA LYS A 188 8.86 16.32 -18.41
C LYS A 188 8.54 16.75 -19.85
N PRO A 189 8.32 18.06 -20.07
CA PRO A 189 7.92 18.61 -21.38
C PRO A 189 8.93 18.36 -22.51
N ASP A 190 10.20 18.20 -22.18
CA ASP A 190 11.31 17.88 -23.08
C ASP A 190 11.30 16.41 -23.54
N GLN A 191 10.93 15.48 -22.66
CA GLN A 191 10.94 14.04 -22.96
C GLN A 191 9.59 13.51 -23.45
N THR A 192 8.49 14.05 -22.91
CA THR A 192 7.15 13.50 -23.12
C THR A 192 6.46 14.21 -24.27
N LYS A 193 6.19 13.53 -25.38
CA LYS A 193 5.63 14.20 -26.58
C LYS A 193 4.17 14.63 -26.42
N VAL A 194 3.36 13.85 -25.70
CA VAL A 194 1.91 14.05 -25.56
C VAL A 194 1.43 13.68 -24.17
N ARG A 195 0.34 14.31 -23.71
CA ARG A 195 -0.34 13.94 -22.46
C ARG A 195 -1.11 12.64 -22.65
N GLN A 196 -1.08 11.79 -21.61
CA GLN A 196 -1.99 10.68 -21.42
C GLN A 196 -2.70 10.87 -20.09
N VAL A 197 -4.00 10.58 -20.06
CA VAL A 197 -4.81 10.60 -18.84
C VAL A 197 -5.65 9.33 -18.79
N ALA A 198 -5.83 8.76 -17.60
CA ALA A 198 -6.66 7.59 -17.37
C ALA A 198 -7.78 7.96 -16.41
N PHE A 199 -9.01 7.51 -16.68
CA PHE A 199 -10.13 7.62 -15.75
C PHE A 199 -10.48 6.23 -15.24
N PHE A 200 -10.62 6.08 -13.92
CA PHE A 200 -10.86 4.80 -13.26
C PHE A 200 -12.35 4.63 -12.91
N SER A 201 -12.91 3.44 -13.14
CA SER A 201 -14.34 3.13 -12.90
C SER A 201 -14.58 2.06 -11.84
N GLY A 202 -13.54 1.64 -11.10
CA GLY A 202 -13.63 0.69 -9.99
C GLY A 202 -12.67 -0.49 -10.15
N LYS A 203 -12.75 -1.48 -9.25
CA LYS A 203 -11.98 -2.73 -9.36
C LYS A 203 -12.46 -3.53 -10.57
N ALA A 204 -11.53 -4.14 -11.28
CA ALA A 204 -11.87 -5.11 -12.31
C ALA A 204 -12.65 -6.27 -11.69
N PRO A 205 -13.73 -6.75 -12.35
CA PRO A 205 -14.43 -7.95 -11.91
C PRO A 205 -13.43 -9.11 -11.77
N THR A 206 -13.50 -9.81 -10.64
CA THR A 206 -12.68 -10.99 -10.38
C THR A 206 -13.49 -11.96 -9.54
N ASP A 207 -13.36 -13.25 -9.85
CA ASP A 207 -13.97 -14.33 -9.06
C ASP A 207 -13.21 -14.55 -7.73
N LYS A 208 -12.03 -13.94 -7.58
CA LYS A 208 -11.23 -14.08 -6.36
C LYS A 208 -11.82 -13.24 -5.23
N PRO A 209 -11.88 -13.78 -4.00
CA PRO A 209 -12.36 -13.03 -2.85
C PRO A 209 -11.43 -11.84 -2.56
N ASP A 210 -12.01 -10.70 -2.17
CA ASP A 210 -11.26 -9.54 -1.71
C ASP A 210 -10.79 -9.75 -0.26
N LEU A 211 -9.71 -10.53 -0.09
CA LEU A 211 -9.19 -10.94 1.21
C LEU A 211 -8.78 -9.75 2.08
N ILE A 212 -8.31 -8.65 1.48
CA ILE A 212 -7.97 -7.42 2.19
C ILE A 212 -9.23 -6.81 2.82
N THR A 213 -10.29 -6.64 2.03
CA THR A 213 -11.56 -6.10 2.54
C THR A 213 -12.20 -7.04 3.57
N ARG A 214 -12.14 -8.36 3.34
CA ARG A 214 -12.65 -9.37 4.27
C ARG A 214 -11.89 -9.36 5.60
N MET A 215 -10.56 -9.29 5.58
CA MET A 215 -9.75 -9.21 6.79
C MET A 215 -10.03 -7.91 7.54
N LYS A 216 -10.12 -6.77 6.83
CA LYS A 216 -10.51 -5.48 7.42
C LYS A 216 -11.85 -5.55 8.15
N GLN A 217 -12.88 -6.12 7.53
CA GLN A 217 -14.18 -6.32 8.18
C GLN A 217 -14.09 -7.25 9.39
N ARG A 218 -13.27 -8.30 9.29
CA ARG A 218 -13.06 -9.28 10.36
C ARG A 218 -12.40 -8.66 11.59
N ILE A 219 -11.36 -7.85 11.41
CA ILE A 219 -10.67 -7.17 12.52
C ILE A 219 -11.50 -6.04 13.13
N ASP A 220 -12.34 -5.36 12.33
CA ASP A 220 -13.21 -4.28 12.80
C ASP A 220 -14.46 -4.82 13.56
N SER A 221 -14.73 -6.14 13.49
CA SER A 221 -15.81 -6.81 14.23
C SER A 221 -15.58 -6.84 15.74
N ALA A 222 -16.63 -7.09 16.53
CA ALA A 222 -16.50 -7.21 17.99
C ALA A 222 -15.50 -8.30 18.41
N LEU A 223 -15.54 -9.46 17.73
CA LEU A 223 -14.58 -10.54 17.96
C LEU A 223 -13.17 -10.13 17.55
N GLY A 224 -13.01 -9.47 16.41
CA GLY A 224 -11.70 -8.99 15.95
C GLY A 224 -11.06 -8.01 16.92
N LYS A 225 -11.86 -7.10 17.48
CA LYS A 225 -11.41 -6.16 18.51
C LYS A 225 -10.96 -6.83 19.80
N LEU A 226 -11.56 -7.96 20.17
CA LEU A 226 -11.13 -8.78 21.31
C LEU A 226 -9.86 -9.57 21.01
N MET A 227 -9.73 -10.11 19.78
CA MET A 227 -8.59 -10.92 19.37
C MET A 227 -7.29 -10.12 19.19
N ILE A 228 -7.40 -8.83 18.83
CA ILE A 228 -6.26 -7.93 18.59
C ILE A 228 -5.98 -7.03 19.82
N ALA A 229 -6.78 -7.17 20.89
CA ALA A 229 -6.67 -6.35 22.10
C ALA A 229 -5.38 -6.60 22.87
#